data_AF-A0A179V0E6-F1
#
_entry.id   AF-A0A179V0E6-F1
#
_cell.length_a   1.000
_cell.length_b   1.000
_cell.length_c   1.000
_cell.angle_alpha   90.00
_cell.angle_beta   90.00
_cell.angle_gamma   90.00
#
_symmetry.space_group_name_H-M   'P 1'
#
loop_
_entity.id
_entity.type
_entity.pdbx_description
1 polymer ?
#
loop_
_entity_poly.entity_id
_entity_poly.type
_entity_poly.pdbx_seq_one_letter_code
_entity_poly.pdbx_strand_id
1 'polypeptide(L)'
;MPVYKDYPPIVAEKLRGLAQAVNEGKSIAVATGFEGARYQERDPVKLASFTPQEKEQYSAWCTGSVSLPEFDWTANIDDSQMPPSVARKMEEHVNAMNIMWHTNKAKTSHAHWLLNNWSYMLPLVTALARMEKAKKDLVDGSEYATADEMAEIQTIEKAFSETHQALRREKKSLL
;
A
#
# COMPACT_ATOMS: atom_id res chain seq x y z
N MET A 1 -1.26 -9.08 20.97
CA MET A 1 0.20 -9.11 20.73
C MET A 1 1.02 -8.85 22.00
N PRO A 2 2.25 -9.43 22.13
CA PRO A 2 3.24 -8.98 23.12
C PRO A 2 3.59 -7.50 22.91
N VAL A 3 3.82 -6.77 24.00
CA VAL A 3 4.34 -5.39 23.99
C VAL A 3 5.48 -5.26 24.99
N TYR A 4 6.45 -4.37 24.73
CA TYR A 4 7.68 -4.23 25.53
C TYR A 4 7.43 -3.87 27.00
N LYS A 5 6.22 -3.39 27.33
CA LYS A 5 5.81 -3.07 28.69
C LYS A 5 5.34 -4.28 29.49
N ASP A 6 5.01 -5.38 28.83
CA ASP A 6 4.58 -6.62 29.48
C ASP A 6 5.70 -7.19 30.37
N TYR A 7 5.31 -7.89 31.43
CA TYR A 7 6.21 -8.66 32.29
C TYR A 7 6.17 -10.15 31.90
N PRO A 8 7.14 -10.99 32.31
CA PRO A 8 7.38 -12.30 31.69
C PRO A 8 6.16 -13.26 31.66
N PRO A 9 5.34 -13.39 32.71
CA PRO A 9 4.08 -14.13 32.67
C PRO A 9 3.12 -13.69 31.57
N ILE A 10 2.94 -12.38 31.35
CA ILE A 10 2.05 -11.83 30.32
C ILE A 10 2.63 -12.05 28.93
N VAL A 11 3.95 -11.88 28.78
CA VAL A 11 4.65 -12.22 27.54
C VAL A 11 4.42 -13.69 27.19
N ALA A 12 4.59 -14.61 28.14
CA ALA A 12 4.38 -16.03 27.95
C ALA A 12 2.91 -16.40 27.63
N GLU A 13 1.95 -15.75 28.27
CA GLU A 13 0.53 -15.89 27.94
C GLU A 13 0.23 -15.47 26.50
N LYS A 14 0.66 -14.27 26.10
CA LYS A 14 0.43 -13.74 24.76
C LYS A 14 1.12 -14.58 23.68
N LEU A 15 2.36 -15.02 23.92
CA LEU A 15 3.07 -15.93 23.00
C LEU A 15 2.36 -17.28 22.86
N ARG A 16 1.79 -17.83 23.94
CA ARG A 16 0.94 -19.04 23.87
C ARG A 16 -0.32 -18.80 23.05
N GLY A 17 -0.95 -17.63 23.18
CA GLY A 17 -2.08 -17.24 22.33
C GLY A 17 -1.72 -17.21 20.84
N LEU A 18 -0.54 -16.67 20.49
CA LEU A 18 -0.05 -16.69 19.11
C LEU A 18 0.24 -18.13 18.63
N ALA A 19 0.89 -18.95 19.46
CA ALA A 19 1.17 -20.34 19.13
C ALA A 19 -0.12 -21.17 18.94
N GLN A 20 -1.15 -20.89 19.74
CA GLN A 20 -2.47 -21.51 19.58
C GLN A 20 -3.10 -21.15 18.24
N ALA A 21 -3.04 -19.88 17.82
CA ALA A 21 -3.55 -19.46 16.52
C ALA A 21 -2.88 -20.24 15.37
N VAL A 22 -1.55 -20.41 15.43
CA VAL A 22 -0.80 -21.23 14.44
C VAL A 22 -1.24 -22.68 14.47
N ASN A 23 -1.39 -23.29 15.66
CA ASN A 23 -1.82 -24.68 15.79
C ASN A 23 -3.23 -24.91 15.25
N GLU A 24 -4.09 -23.89 15.27
CA GLU A 24 -5.43 -23.90 14.68
C GLU A 24 -5.44 -23.59 13.18
N GLY A 25 -4.25 -23.39 12.57
CA GLY A 25 -4.10 -23.06 11.15
C GLY A 25 -4.52 -21.62 10.81
N LYS A 26 -4.57 -20.72 11.80
CA LYS A 26 -4.96 -19.32 11.62
C LYS A 26 -3.73 -18.44 11.38
N SER A 27 -3.90 -17.38 10.59
CA SER A 27 -2.91 -16.31 10.46
C SER A 27 -2.78 -15.55 11.78
N ILE A 28 -1.55 -15.33 12.23
CA ILE A 28 -1.23 -14.49 13.39
C ILE A 28 -1.60 -13.04 13.12
N ALA A 29 -1.35 -12.53 11.92
CA ALA A 29 -1.75 -11.18 11.53
C ALA A 29 -3.27 -10.99 11.66
N VAL A 30 -4.08 -11.90 11.11
CA VAL A 30 -5.54 -11.83 11.26
C VAL A 30 -5.97 -12.00 12.72
N ALA A 31 -5.42 -12.98 13.44
CA ALA A 31 -5.77 -13.25 14.84
C ALA A 31 -5.44 -12.08 15.79
N THR A 32 -4.52 -11.20 15.39
CA THR A 32 -4.12 -10.00 16.14
C THR A 32 -4.68 -8.72 15.56
N GLY A 33 -5.60 -8.79 14.58
CA GLY A 33 -6.16 -7.60 13.94
C GLY A 33 -5.10 -6.75 13.24
N PHE A 34 -4.04 -7.36 12.74
CA PHE A 34 -2.91 -6.72 12.06
C PHE A 34 -2.10 -5.76 12.95
N GLU A 35 -2.22 -5.84 14.29
CA GLU A 35 -1.51 -4.99 15.25
C GLU A 35 0.01 -4.89 15.01
N GLY A 36 0.63 -5.95 14.48
CA GLY A 36 2.06 -6.00 14.20
C GLY A 36 2.44 -5.66 12.75
N ALA A 37 1.48 -5.55 11.84
CA ALA A 37 1.73 -5.16 10.46
C ALA A 37 1.97 -3.64 10.36
N ARG A 38 2.72 -3.22 9.34
CA ARG A 38 2.97 -1.79 9.06
C ARG A 38 1.68 -1.03 8.78
N TYR A 39 0.74 -1.66 8.07
CA TYR A 39 -0.59 -1.14 7.78
C TYR A 39 -1.64 -2.09 8.37
N GLN A 40 -2.42 -1.58 9.33
CA GLN A 40 -3.54 -2.33 9.92
C GLN A 40 -4.74 -2.39 8.98
N GLU A 41 -5.04 -1.30 8.27
CA GLU A 41 -6.00 -1.31 7.18
C GLU A 41 -5.40 -2.09 6.00
N ARG A 42 -6.16 -3.07 5.50
CA ARG A 42 -5.73 -3.99 4.45
C ARG A 42 -6.41 -3.71 3.12
N ASP A 43 -7.49 -2.93 3.13
CA ASP A 43 -8.18 -2.50 1.92
C ASP A 43 -7.38 -1.38 1.22
N PRO A 44 -6.81 -1.64 0.02
CA PRO A 44 -6.05 -0.64 -0.72
C PRO A 44 -6.88 0.61 -1.05
N VAL A 45 -8.20 0.47 -1.22
CA VAL A 45 -9.11 1.60 -1.51
C VAL A 45 -9.15 2.57 -0.33
N LYS A 46 -9.18 2.04 0.89
CA LYS A 46 -9.20 2.86 2.10
C LYS A 46 -7.82 3.48 2.37
N LEU A 47 -6.75 2.73 2.11
CA LEU A 47 -5.38 3.25 2.22
C LEU A 47 -5.09 4.38 1.23
N ALA A 48 -5.57 4.25 -0.01
CA ALA A 48 -5.34 5.23 -1.07
C ALA A 48 -5.97 6.61 -0.80
N SER A 49 -6.88 6.72 0.19
CA SER A 49 -7.45 7.99 0.69
C SER A 49 -7.91 8.92 -0.43
N PHE A 50 -8.96 8.51 -1.15
CA PHE A 50 -9.51 9.28 -2.27
C PHE A 50 -10.25 10.55 -1.83
N THR A 51 -10.19 11.58 -2.67
CA THR A 51 -11.21 12.64 -2.67
C THR A 51 -12.55 12.08 -3.19
N PRO A 52 -13.70 12.71 -2.89
CA PRO A 52 -14.99 12.26 -3.41
C PRO A 52 -15.01 12.11 -4.94
N GLN A 53 -14.41 13.06 -5.66
CA GLN A 53 -14.34 13.06 -7.12
C GLN A 53 -13.45 11.93 -7.66
N GLU A 54 -12.29 11.71 -7.05
CA GLU A 54 -11.39 10.58 -7.39
C GLU A 54 -12.12 9.23 -7.22
N LYS A 55 -12.85 9.07 -6.11
CA LYS A 55 -13.60 7.84 -5.81
C LYS A 55 -14.73 7.60 -6.82
N GLU A 56 -15.46 8.65 -7.19
CA GLU A 56 -16.54 8.58 -8.16
C GLU A 56 -16.02 8.15 -9.54
N GLN A 57 -14.99 8.84 -10.07
CA GLN A 57 -14.42 8.50 -11.37
C GLN A 57 -13.80 7.11 -11.39
N TYR A 58 -13.06 6.73 -10.33
CA TYR A 58 -12.49 5.39 -10.22
C TYR A 58 -13.58 4.30 -10.22
N SER A 59 -14.66 4.49 -9.46
CA SER A 59 -15.76 3.53 -9.42
C SER A 59 -16.49 3.44 -10.76
N ALA A 60 -16.70 4.56 -11.44
CA ALA A 60 -17.32 4.61 -12.75
C ALA A 60 -16.44 3.93 -13.83
N TRP A 61 -15.12 4.07 -13.74
CA TRP A 61 -14.17 3.34 -14.58
C TRP A 61 -14.18 1.83 -14.30
N CYS A 62 -14.14 1.41 -13.03
CA CYS A 62 -14.17 -0.01 -12.65
C CYS A 62 -15.45 -0.73 -13.10
N THR A 63 -16.58 -0.03 -13.17
CA THR A 63 -17.86 -0.60 -13.64
C THR A 63 -17.99 -0.61 -15.16
N GLY A 64 -17.00 -0.07 -15.90
CA GLY A 64 -17.07 0.09 -17.35
C GLY A 64 -18.04 1.18 -17.81
N SER A 65 -18.55 2.01 -16.88
CA SER A 65 -19.49 3.09 -17.19
C SER A 65 -18.84 4.28 -17.88
N VAL A 66 -17.50 4.37 -17.83
CA VAL A 66 -16.70 5.41 -18.49
C VAL A 66 -15.84 4.75 -19.57
N SER A 67 -16.06 5.16 -20.82
CA SER A 67 -15.12 4.85 -21.90
C SER A 67 -14.00 5.88 -21.90
N LEU A 68 -12.76 5.40 -21.94
CA LEU A 68 -11.62 6.29 -22.07
C LEU A 68 -11.54 6.84 -23.51
N PRO A 69 -11.19 8.13 -23.69
CA PRO A 69 -10.87 8.66 -25.01
C PRO A 69 -9.62 7.97 -25.56
N GLU A 70 -9.52 7.86 -26.89
CA GLU A 70 -8.33 7.34 -27.54
C GLU A 70 -7.13 8.27 -27.32
N PHE A 71 -6.02 7.73 -26.80
CA PHE A 71 -4.80 8.49 -26.54
C PHE A 71 -3.77 8.24 -27.64
N ASP A 72 -3.40 9.26 -28.38
CA ASP A 72 -2.35 9.17 -29.40
C ASP A 72 -0.96 9.24 -28.75
N TRP A 73 -0.33 8.07 -28.58
CA TRP A 73 1.00 7.92 -27.98
C TRP A 73 2.15 8.52 -28.80
N THR A 74 1.87 9.08 -29.98
CA THR A 74 2.87 9.77 -30.81
C THR A 74 2.65 11.28 -30.85
N ALA A 75 1.40 11.74 -30.77
CA ALA A 75 1.06 13.16 -30.81
C ALA A 75 0.87 13.80 -29.42
N ASN A 76 0.38 13.04 -28.44
CA ASN A 76 0.00 13.56 -27.12
C ASN A 76 1.20 13.60 -26.17
N ILE A 77 2.22 14.38 -26.52
CA ILE A 77 3.51 14.46 -25.83
C ILE A 77 3.78 15.92 -25.43
N ASP A 78 4.20 16.12 -24.18
CA ASP A 78 4.71 17.40 -23.67
C ASP A 78 6.10 17.17 -23.05
N ASP A 79 7.14 17.45 -23.83
CA ASP A 79 8.54 17.32 -23.44
C ASP A 79 9.11 18.60 -22.80
N SER A 80 8.25 19.54 -22.41
CA SER A 80 8.71 20.74 -21.69
C SER A 80 9.41 20.36 -20.37
N GLN A 81 10.41 21.15 -20.01
CA GLN A 81 11.25 20.85 -18.87
C GLN A 81 10.43 20.95 -17.57
N MET A 82 10.33 19.83 -16.85
CA MET A 82 9.62 19.76 -15.57
C MET A 82 10.56 19.95 -14.39
N PRO A 83 10.14 20.69 -13.34
CA PRO A 83 10.80 20.63 -12.04
C PRO A 83 10.81 19.20 -11.50
N PRO A 84 11.83 18.79 -10.70
CA PRO A 84 11.94 17.42 -10.19
C PRO A 84 10.71 16.92 -9.42
N SER A 85 10.06 17.80 -8.65
CA SER A 85 8.85 17.47 -7.91
C SER A 85 7.67 17.10 -8.81
N VAL A 86 7.53 17.78 -9.95
CA VAL A 86 6.51 17.53 -10.96
C VAL A 86 6.84 16.25 -11.72
N ALA A 87 8.09 16.07 -12.13
CA ALA A 87 8.55 14.87 -12.84
C ALA A 87 8.26 13.59 -12.05
N ARG A 88 8.54 13.59 -10.74
CA ARG A 88 8.21 12.46 -9.84
C ARG A 88 6.72 12.16 -9.80
N LYS A 89 5.87 13.19 -9.79
CA LYS A 89 4.41 13.00 -9.83
C LYS A 89 3.95 12.41 -11.17
N MET A 90 4.56 12.84 -12.28
CA MET A 90 4.26 12.26 -13.59
C MET A 90 4.67 10.80 -13.67
N GLU A 91 5.79 10.42 -13.05
CA GLU A 91 6.22 9.03 -12.97
C GLU A 91 5.19 8.14 -12.24
N GLU A 92 4.60 8.63 -11.14
CA GLU A 92 3.49 7.93 -10.47
C GLU A 92 2.28 7.74 -11.41
N HIS A 93 2.01 8.70 -12.30
CA HIS A 93 0.90 8.64 -13.27
C HIS A 93 1.19 7.74 -14.48
N VAL A 94 2.45 7.49 -14.84
CA VAL A 94 2.81 6.65 -15.99
C VAL A 94 2.22 5.25 -15.86
N ASN A 95 2.38 4.62 -14.69
CA ASN A 95 1.83 3.27 -14.47
C ASN A 95 0.31 3.27 -14.55
N ALA A 96 -0.34 4.28 -13.98
CA ALA A 96 -1.80 4.43 -14.05
C ALA A 96 -2.27 4.52 -15.51
N MET A 97 -1.61 5.32 -16.34
CA MET A 97 -1.95 5.42 -17.77
C MET A 97 -1.74 4.10 -18.52
N ASN A 98 -0.64 3.39 -18.25
CA ASN A 98 -0.40 2.08 -18.85
C ASN A 98 -1.52 1.07 -18.53
N ILE A 99 -2.02 1.07 -17.29
CA ILE A 99 -3.14 0.23 -16.87
C ILE A 99 -4.43 0.66 -17.57
N MET A 100 -4.76 1.95 -17.53
CA MET A 100 -6.00 2.50 -18.08
C MET A 100 -6.16 2.21 -19.57
N TRP A 101 -5.10 2.40 -20.36
CA TRP A 101 -5.11 2.20 -21.81
C TRP A 101 -4.53 0.85 -22.26
N HIS A 102 -4.28 -0.08 -21.33
CA HIS A 102 -3.73 -1.41 -21.63
C HIS A 102 -2.48 -1.37 -22.53
N THR A 103 -1.50 -0.54 -22.15
CA THR A 103 -0.28 -0.30 -22.93
C THR A 103 0.96 -0.30 -22.04
N ASN A 104 2.14 -0.26 -22.65
CA ASN A 104 3.43 -0.06 -21.99
C ASN A 104 4.18 1.18 -22.53
N LYS A 105 3.49 2.01 -23.32
CA LYS A 105 4.08 3.15 -24.03
C LYS A 105 4.11 4.44 -23.22
N ALA A 106 3.37 4.53 -22.10
CA ALA A 106 3.28 5.75 -21.34
C ALA A 106 4.65 6.18 -20.80
N LYS A 107 4.86 7.50 -20.76
CA LYS A 107 6.09 8.18 -20.34
C LYS A 107 5.69 9.44 -19.59
N THR A 108 6.63 10.03 -18.87
CA THR A 108 6.38 11.27 -18.11
C THR A 108 5.87 12.40 -18.99
N SER A 109 6.30 12.50 -20.24
CA SER A 109 5.80 13.51 -21.20
C SER A 109 4.36 13.27 -21.66
N HIS A 110 3.90 12.02 -21.74
CA HIS A 110 2.49 11.71 -21.99
C HIS A 110 1.62 12.09 -20.79
N ALA A 111 2.07 11.79 -19.57
CA ALA A 111 1.38 12.17 -18.35
C ALA A 111 1.31 13.70 -18.20
N HIS A 112 2.40 14.39 -18.53
CA HIS A 112 2.44 15.85 -18.50
C HIS A 112 1.45 16.45 -19.50
N TRP A 113 1.44 15.95 -20.74
CA TRP A 113 0.48 16.38 -21.76
C TRP A 113 -0.96 16.14 -21.32
N LEU A 114 -1.27 14.95 -20.78
CA LEU A 114 -2.61 14.61 -20.30
C LEU A 114 -3.10 15.59 -19.24
N LEU A 115 -2.25 15.97 -18.30
CA LEU A 115 -2.61 16.90 -17.24
C LEU A 115 -2.92 18.31 -17.76
N ASN A 116 -2.20 18.75 -18.78
CA ASN A 116 -2.35 20.08 -19.37
C ASN A 116 -3.52 20.18 -20.35
N ASN A 117 -3.85 19.08 -21.04
CA ASN A 117 -4.87 19.08 -22.10
C ASN A 117 -6.18 18.41 -21.67
N TRP A 118 -6.12 17.35 -20.87
CA TRP A 118 -7.27 16.58 -20.38
C TRP A 118 -7.33 16.61 -18.85
N SER A 119 -7.37 17.81 -18.29
CA SER A 119 -7.43 18.03 -16.84
C SER A 119 -8.62 17.31 -16.16
N TYR A 120 -9.71 17.04 -16.89
CA TYR A 120 -10.86 16.27 -16.39
C TYR A 120 -10.52 14.79 -16.07
N MET A 121 -9.45 14.24 -16.66
CA MET A 121 -8.95 12.88 -16.40
C MET A 121 -8.05 12.80 -15.16
N LEU A 122 -7.58 13.95 -14.65
CA LEU A 122 -6.65 14.00 -13.53
C LEU A 122 -7.16 13.24 -12.28
N PRO A 123 -8.43 13.35 -11.85
CA PRO A 123 -8.90 12.61 -10.68
C PRO A 123 -8.79 11.09 -10.88
N LEU A 124 -9.17 10.56 -12.05
CA LEU A 124 -9.06 9.14 -12.33
C LEU A 124 -7.60 8.64 -12.35
N VAL A 125 -6.71 9.34 -13.07
CA VAL A 125 -5.28 8.97 -13.13
C VAL A 125 -4.65 9.02 -11.73
N THR A 126 -4.98 10.04 -10.94
CA THR A 126 -4.51 10.19 -9.56
C THR A 126 -5.03 9.07 -8.66
N ALA A 127 -6.32 8.74 -8.76
CA ALA A 127 -6.94 7.66 -7.98
C ALA A 127 -6.25 6.32 -8.25
N LEU A 128 -6.02 6.00 -9.53
CA LEU A 128 -5.37 4.74 -9.89
C LEU A 128 -3.90 4.71 -9.47
N ALA A 129 -3.15 5.81 -9.64
CA ALA A 129 -1.78 5.89 -9.16
C ALA A 129 -1.68 5.68 -7.64
N ARG A 130 -2.60 6.27 -6.86
CA ARG A 130 -2.68 6.06 -5.41
C ARG A 130 -3.08 4.64 -5.04
N MET A 131 -3.98 4.03 -5.79
CA MET A 131 -4.37 2.63 -5.60
C MET A 131 -3.17 1.69 -5.77
N GLU A 132 -2.43 1.85 -6.86
CA GLU A 132 -1.25 1.03 -7.14
C GLU A 132 -0.15 1.23 -6.09
N LYS A 133 0.04 2.49 -5.64
CA LYS A 133 0.92 2.79 -4.52
C LYS A 133 0.48 2.10 -3.23
N ALA A 134 -0.81 2.17 -2.87
CA ALA A 134 -1.35 1.51 -1.69
C ALA A 134 -1.16 -0.02 -1.73
N LYS A 135 -1.37 -0.65 -2.90
CA LYS A 135 -1.09 -2.07 -3.09
C LYS A 135 0.40 -2.39 -2.89
N LYS A 136 1.29 -1.57 -3.47
CA LYS A 136 2.74 -1.73 -3.32
C LYS A 136 3.21 -1.55 -1.88
N ASP A 137 2.62 -0.58 -1.17
CA ASP A 137 2.92 -0.32 0.25
C ASP A 137 2.47 -1.49 1.14
N LEU A 138 1.35 -2.14 0.83
CA LEU A 138 0.85 -3.31 1.55
C LEU A 138 1.77 -4.54 1.46
N VAL A 139 2.48 -4.70 0.34
CA VAL A 139 3.51 -5.74 0.16
C VAL A 139 4.92 -5.26 0.57
N ASP A 140 5.05 -4.04 1.08
CA ASP A 140 6.32 -3.42 1.49
C ASP A 140 7.42 -3.49 0.41
N GLY A 141 7.02 -3.44 -0.86
CA GLY A 141 7.92 -3.60 -2.01
C GLY A 141 8.44 -5.02 -2.26
N SER A 142 7.94 -6.04 -1.56
CA SER A 142 8.25 -7.45 -1.82
C SER A 142 7.74 -7.89 -3.19
N GLU A 143 8.58 -8.57 -3.96
CA GLU A 143 8.20 -9.21 -5.23
C GLU A 143 7.66 -10.64 -5.04
N TYR A 144 7.88 -11.23 -3.86
CA TYR A 144 7.67 -12.66 -3.62
C TYR A 144 6.53 -12.96 -2.64
N ALA A 145 6.10 -11.97 -1.87
CA ALA A 145 5.08 -12.13 -0.85
C ALA A 145 3.82 -11.34 -1.21
N THR A 146 2.68 -11.98 -1.03
CA THR A 146 1.38 -11.33 -1.06
C THR A 146 1.25 -10.34 0.10
N ALA A 147 0.25 -9.45 0.02
CA ALA A 147 -0.01 -8.49 1.09
C ALA A 147 -0.27 -9.20 2.43
N ASP A 148 -0.98 -10.32 2.41
CA ASP A 148 -1.31 -11.08 3.62
C ASP A 148 -0.08 -11.79 4.19
N GLU A 149 0.76 -12.38 3.34
CA GLU A 149 2.04 -12.97 3.77
C GLU A 149 2.98 -11.92 4.37
N MET A 150 3.05 -10.72 3.79
CA MET A 150 3.83 -9.63 4.37
C MET A 150 3.28 -9.16 5.70
N ALA A 151 1.96 -9.08 5.86
CA ALA A 151 1.35 -8.75 7.13
C ALA A 151 1.65 -9.81 8.19
N GLU A 152 1.64 -11.09 7.82
CA GLU A 152 2.01 -12.22 8.68
C GLU A 152 3.47 -12.09 9.14
N ILE A 153 4.41 -11.92 8.22
CA ILE A 153 5.84 -11.75 8.50
C ILE A 153 6.07 -10.57 9.45
N GLN A 154 5.53 -9.39 9.12
CA GLN A 154 5.67 -8.19 9.94
C GLN A 154 5.09 -8.38 11.34
N THR A 155 3.95 -9.06 11.45
CA THR A 155 3.33 -9.33 12.75
C THR A 155 4.20 -10.26 13.60
N ILE A 156 4.75 -11.31 13.01
CA ILE A 156 5.68 -12.23 13.70
C ILE A 156 6.93 -11.47 14.16
N GLU A 157 7.57 -10.71 13.27
CA GLU A 157 8.77 -9.92 13.58
C GLU A 157 8.51 -8.92 14.70
N LYS A 158 7.34 -8.28 14.69
CA LYS A 158 6.92 -7.37 15.76
C LYS A 158 6.78 -8.10 17.09
N ALA A 159 6.11 -9.26 17.13
CA ALA A 159 5.97 -10.06 18.34
C ALA A 159 7.33 -10.45 18.92
N PHE A 160 8.27 -10.85 18.07
CA PHE A 160 9.65 -11.16 18.46
C PHE A 160 10.37 -9.95 19.05
N SER A 161 10.32 -8.79 18.36
CA SER A 161 10.96 -7.57 18.79
C SER A 161 10.44 -7.08 20.15
N GLU A 162 9.11 -7.04 20.33
CA GLU A 162 8.46 -6.62 21.58
C GLU A 162 8.80 -7.57 22.73
N THR A 163 8.78 -8.88 22.49
CA THR A 163 9.18 -9.91 23.46
C THR A 163 10.63 -9.71 23.91
N HIS A 164 11.54 -9.53 22.96
CA HIS A 164 12.95 -9.33 23.25
C HIS A 164 13.19 -8.06 24.08
N GLN A 165 12.48 -6.97 23.78
CA GLN A 165 12.56 -5.73 24.54
C GLN A 165 12.01 -5.86 25.97
N ALA A 166 10.87 -6.52 26.14
CA ALA A 166 10.27 -6.77 27.45
C ALA A 166 11.24 -7.54 28.37
N LEU A 167 11.83 -8.64 27.89
CA LEU A 167 12.77 -9.45 28.66
C LEU A 167 14.07 -8.69 28.99
N ARG A 168 14.57 -7.87 28.06
CA ARG A 168 15.76 -7.04 28.29
C ARG A 168 15.52 -5.95 29.34
N ARG A 169 14.32 -5.37 29.37
CA ARG A 169 13.92 -4.39 30.39
C ARG A 169 13.92 -5.01 31.78
N GLU A 170 13.28 -6.17 31.94
CA GLU A 170 13.23 -6.90 33.21
C GLU A 170 14.63 -7.24 33.74
N LYS A 171 15.55 -7.64 32.85
CA LYS A 171 16.95 -7.90 33.25
C LYS A 171 17.63 -6.66 33.85
N LYS A 172 17.27 -5.45 33.40
CA LYS A 172 17.81 -4.20 33.95
C LYS A 172 17.18 -3.80 35.28
N SER A 173 15.94 -4.21 35.59
CA SER A 173 15.30 -3.92 36.88
C SER A 173 15.72 -4.89 37.99
N LEU A 174 16.37 -6.00 37.63
CA LEU A 174 16.89 -7.00 38.55
C LEU A 174 18.38 -6.81 38.89
N LEU A 175 19.05 -5.82 38.29
CA LEU A 175 20.44 -5.43 38.53
C LEU A 175 20.49 -4.07 39.25
#